data_AF-A0A7Y5V558-F1
#
_entry.id   AF-A0A7Y5V558-F1
#
_cell.length_a   1.000
_cell.length_b   1.000
_cell.length_c   1.000
_cell.angle_alpha   90.00
_cell.angle_beta   90.00
_cell.angle_gamma   90.00
#
_symmetry.space_group_name_H-M   'P 1'
#
loop_
_entity.id
_entity.type
_entity.pdbx_description
1 polymer ?
#
loop_
_entity_poly.entity_id
_entity_poly.type
_entity_poly.pdbx_seq_one_letter_code
_entity_poly.pdbx_strand_id
1 'polypeptide(L)' 'MRACDGGTPPRAAEFRPREPRLPLLAECDVCGSEDLAEIRCKVICRNCRTILQSCADL' A
#
# COMPACT_ATOMS: atom_id res chain seq x y z
N MET A 1 -44.62 30.39 12.90
CA MET A 1 -43.80 30.28 11.68
C MET A 1 -42.35 30.03 12.07
N ARG A 2 -41.88 28.77 12.04
CA ARG A 2 -40.51 28.33 11.72
C ARG A 2 -40.41 26.83 11.97
N ALA A 3 -40.23 26.09 10.87
CA ALA A 3 -39.86 24.69 10.88
C ALA A 3 -38.41 24.57 11.39
N CYS A 4 -38.16 23.61 12.28
CA CYS A 4 -36.81 23.18 12.61
C CYS A 4 -36.40 22.17 11.53
N ASP A 5 -35.87 22.71 10.44
CA ASP A 5 -35.36 21.93 9.30
C ASP A 5 -34.19 21.04 9.70
N GLY A 6 -34.13 19.91 8.99
CA GLY A 6 -33.31 18.77 9.29
C GLY A 6 -31.81 19.04 9.22
N GLY A 7 -31.09 18.33 10.08
CA GLY A 7 -29.68 18.05 9.92
C GLY A 7 -29.46 16.56 10.10
N THR A 8 -29.75 15.76 9.08
CA THR A 8 -29.27 14.38 9.05
C THR A 8 -27.75 14.45 9.03
N PRO A 9 -27.04 13.84 10.01
CA PRO A 9 -25.59 13.81 9.96
C PRO A 9 -25.16 13.08 8.67
N PRO A 10 -24.15 13.57 7.93
CA PRO A 10 -23.66 12.85 6.78
C PRO A 10 -23.22 11.45 7.23
N ARG A 11 -23.80 10.46 6.55
CA ARG A 11 -23.57 9.03 6.77
C ARG A 11 -22.08 8.75 6.74
N ALA A 12 -21.62 7.97 7.73
CA ALA A 12 -20.36 7.24 7.74
C ALA A 12 -19.18 8.02 7.13
N ALA A 13 -18.42 8.73 7.97
CA ALA A 13 -17.02 8.95 7.69
C ALA A 13 -16.39 7.56 7.49
N GLU A 14 -16.28 7.14 6.24
CA GLU A 14 -15.57 5.94 5.85
C GLU A 14 -14.14 6.11 6.36
N PHE A 15 -13.83 5.35 7.41
CA PHE A 15 -12.50 5.27 7.96
C PHE A 15 -11.64 4.66 6.86
N ARG A 16 -11.07 5.50 5.98
CA ARG A 16 -10.17 5.00 4.95
C ARG A 16 -9.02 4.38 5.71
N PRO A 17 -8.81 3.04 5.64
CA PRO A 17 -7.62 2.48 6.24
C PRO A 17 -6.46 3.22 5.59
N ARG A 18 -5.60 3.79 6.42
CA ARG A 18 -4.38 4.44 5.98
C ARG A 18 -3.46 3.30 5.56
N GLU A 19 -3.74 2.73 4.38
CA GLU A 19 -2.96 1.65 3.80
C GLU A 19 -1.50 2.12 3.81
N PRO A 20 -0.60 1.45 4.55
CA PRO A 20 0.81 1.70 4.36
C PRO A 20 1.10 1.35 2.91
N ARG A 21 1.35 2.38 2.11
CA ARG A 21 1.71 2.30 0.69
C ARG A 21 3.12 1.71 0.53
N LEU A 22 3.39 0.54 1.08
CA LEU A 22 4.44 -0.28 0.50
C LEU A 22 3.78 -0.97 -0.69
N PRO A 23 4.20 -0.70 -1.93
CA PRO A 23 3.87 -1.59 -3.02
C PRO A 23 4.51 -2.93 -2.64
N LEU A 24 3.71 -3.84 -2.10
CA LEU A 24 4.04 -5.24 -2.01
C LEU A 24 4.20 -5.68 -3.46
N LEU A 25 5.42 -5.63 -3.99
CA LEU A 25 5.72 -6.16 -5.31
C LEU A 25 5.22 -7.61 -5.30
N ALA A 26 4.26 -7.92 -6.18
CA ALA A 26 3.74 -9.28 -6.34
C ALA A 26 4.75 -10.16 -7.10
N GLU A 27 5.55 -9.53 -7.97
CA GLU A 27 6.50 -10.20 -8.86
C GLU A 27 7.75 -9.34 -9.09
N CYS A 28 8.82 -10.00 -9.49
CA CYS A 28 10.06 -9.34 -9.88
C CYS A 28 9.93 -8.69 -11.26
N ASP A 29 10.05 -7.37 -11.34
CA ASP A 29 10.02 -6.63 -12.62
C ASP A 29 11.09 -7.08 -13.64
N VAL A 30 12.20 -7.67 -13.17
CA VAL A 30 13.31 -8.11 -14.03
C VAL A 30 13.07 -9.49 -14.66
N CYS A 31 12.47 -10.43 -13.93
CA CYS A 31 12.40 -11.82 -14.36
C CYS A 31 11.00 -12.44 -14.25
N GLY A 32 10.01 -11.70 -13.78
CA GLY A 32 8.64 -12.16 -13.53
C GLY A 32 8.52 -13.19 -12.41
N SER A 33 9.58 -13.40 -11.62
CA SER A 33 9.54 -14.38 -10.53
C SER A 33 8.84 -13.82 -9.30
N GLU A 34 7.93 -14.59 -8.73
CA GLU A 34 7.23 -14.32 -7.46
C GLU A 34 8.12 -14.62 -6.24
N ASP A 35 9.33 -15.17 -6.45
CA ASP A 35 10.25 -15.50 -5.35
C ASP A 35 10.99 -14.24 -4.85
N LEU A 36 10.24 -13.42 -4.12
CA LEU A 36 10.67 -12.19 -3.50
C LEU A 36 10.90 -12.39 -2.00
N ALA A 37 11.97 -11.79 -1.49
CA ALA A 37 12.29 -11.78 -0.08
C ALA A 37 12.51 -10.35 0.40
N GLU A 38 11.83 -10.00 1.48
CA GLU A 38 12.10 -8.76 2.20
C GLU A 38 13.23 -9.00 3.20
N ILE A 39 14.34 -8.28 3.02
CA ILE A 39 15.49 -8.35 3.93
C ILE A 39 15.72 -6.95 4.49
N ARG A 40 15.41 -6.81 5.79
CA ARG A 40 15.42 -5.55 6.55
C ARG A 40 14.41 -4.54 6.03
N CYS A 41 14.74 -3.93 4.90
CA CYS A 41 14.04 -2.76 4.33
C CYS A 41 14.24 -2.72 2.81
N LYS A 42 14.64 -3.87 2.24
CA LYS A 42 14.90 -4.06 0.82
C LYS A 42 14.06 -5.25 0.36
N VAL A 43 13.39 -5.08 -0.77
CA VAL A 43 12.75 -6.18 -1.49
C VAL A 43 13.76 -6.72 -2.49
N ILE A 44 14.11 -7.99 -2.39
CA ILE A 44 15.11 -8.65 -3.24
C ILE A 44 14.45 -9.86 -3.88
N CYS A 45 14.59 -10.02 -5.19
CA CYS A 45 14.22 -11.26 -5.85
C CYS A 45 15.32 -12.30 -5.62
N ARG A 46 15.01 -13.46 -5.02
CA ARG A 46 16.05 -14.49 -4.78
C ARG A 46 16.39 -15.27 -6.05
N ASN A 47 15.53 -15.23 -7.06
CA ASN A 47 15.78 -15.85 -8.37
C ASN A 47 16.89 -15.14 -9.14
N CYS A 48 16.75 -13.83 -9.40
CA CYS A 48 17.74 -13.04 -10.13
C CYS A 48 18.71 -12.25 -9.24
N ARG A 49 18.52 -12.29 -7.91
CA ARG A 49 19.30 -11.54 -6.90
C ARG A 49 19.29 -10.02 -7.09
N THR A 50 18.24 -9.51 -7.73
CA THR A 50 18.03 -8.07 -7.94
C THR A 50 17.32 -7.43 -6.75
N ILE A 51 17.79 -6.25 -6.35
CA ILE A 51 17.10 -5.40 -5.38
C ILE A 51 16.03 -4.60 -6.15
N LEU A 52 14.76 -4.84 -5.83
CA LEU A 52 13.62 -4.22 -6.50
C LEU A 52 13.19 -2.92 -5.82
N GLN A 53 13.27 -2.88 -4.49
CA GLN A 53 12.92 -1.70 -3.71
C GLN A 53 13.79 -1.62 -2.47
N SER A 54 14.05 -0.42 -1.98
CA SER A 54 14.80 -0.18 -0.75
C SER A 54 14.30 1.09 -0.09
N CYS A 55 14.26 1.16 1.25
CA CYS A 55 13.88 2.41 1.92
C CYS A 55 14.89 3.55 1.85
N ALA A 56 16.02 3.36 1.16
CA ALA A 56 16.90 4.45 0.78
C ALA A 56 16.38 5.26 -0.43
N ASP A 57 15.39 4.71 -1.14
CA ASP A 57 14.73 5.32 -2.31
C ASP A 57 13.41 6.05 -1.91
N LEU A 58 13.10 6.08 -0.61
CA LEU A 58 11.86 6.61 -0.04
C LEU A 58 12.00 8.05 0.46
#